data_AF-A0A969G8R0-F1
#
_entry.id   AF-A0A969G8R0-F1
#
_cell.length_a   1.000
_cell.length_b   1.000
_cell.length_c   1.000
_cell.angle_alpha   90.00
_cell.angle_beta   90.00
_cell.angle_gamma   90.00
#
_symmetry.space_group_name_H-M   'P 1'
#
loop_
_entity.id
_entity.type
_entity.pdbx_description
1 polymer ?
#
loop_
_entity_poly.entity_id
_entity_poly.type
_entity_poly.pdbx_seq_one_letter_code
_entity_poly.pdbx_strand_id
1 'polypeptide(L)'
;MQEIDKIPKKQRVLITSHDAFQYFGRHYGIRLESILGTSTDAEAQTADIMRVQKVIGETGVPAVFIESTINPKQLQQIATDNKVKIGGELYSDSLGELGSNAETYLEMLQHNAMTISYALRGDATEEEIAARGITKTNEKLEQAQESNGMNWGLLGIIAALLLGGFGFMYKKMK
;
A
#
# COMPACT_ATOMS: atom_id res chain seq x y z
N MET A 1 -15.08 -12.92 -16.20
CA MET A 1 -14.79 -12.55 -14.80
C MET A 1 -14.91 -13.73 -13.82
N GLN A 2 -14.57 -14.96 -14.25
CA GLN A 2 -14.60 -16.18 -13.40
C GLN A 2 -13.61 -16.15 -12.23
N GLU A 3 -12.63 -15.23 -12.23
CA GLU A 3 -11.57 -15.20 -11.24
C GLU A 3 -12.07 -14.80 -9.85
N ILE A 4 -12.94 -13.79 -9.75
CA ILE A 4 -13.47 -13.30 -8.46
C ILE A 4 -14.23 -14.40 -7.70
N ASP A 5 -14.91 -15.29 -8.42
CA ASP A 5 -15.62 -16.40 -7.80
C ASP A 5 -14.70 -17.43 -7.12
N LYS A 6 -13.42 -17.48 -7.53
CA LYS A 6 -12.40 -18.34 -6.92
C LYS A 6 -11.96 -17.85 -5.54
N ILE A 7 -12.28 -16.61 -5.16
CA ILE A 7 -11.99 -16.11 -3.81
C ILE A 7 -12.86 -16.89 -2.80
N PRO A 8 -12.24 -17.58 -1.82
CA PRO A 8 -12.99 -18.26 -0.75
C PRO A 8 -13.91 -17.29 -0.01
N LYS A 9 -15.16 -17.71 0.27
CA LYS A 9 -16.18 -16.83 0.86
C LYS A 9 -15.72 -16.07 2.11
N LYS A 10 -14.93 -16.71 2.97
CA LYS A 10 -14.40 -16.08 4.20
C LYS A 10 -13.41 -14.94 3.92
N GLN A 11 -12.71 -14.99 2.78
CA GLN A 11 -11.70 -14.02 2.36
C GLN A 11 -12.26 -12.92 1.44
N ARG A 12 -13.57 -12.91 1.16
CA ARG A 12 -14.23 -11.89 0.32
C ARG A 12 -14.43 -10.57 1.06
N VAL A 13 -13.32 -10.03 1.56
CA VAL A 13 -13.25 -8.70 2.16
C VAL A 13 -12.13 -7.93 1.47
N LEU A 14 -12.49 -6.83 0.83
CA LEU A 14 -11.57 -5.93 0.14
C LEU A 14 -11.30 -4.74 1.05
N ILE A 15 -10.04 -4.61 1.47
CA ILE A 15 -9.57 -3.53 2.34
C ILE A 15 -8.72 -2.57 1.52
N THR A 16 -9.15 -1.31 1.39
CA THR A 16 -8.49 -0.27 0.57
C THR A 16 -8.15 0.99 1.38
N SER A 17 -7.47 1.96 0.75
CA SER A 17 -7.19 3.25 1.39
C SER A 17 -8.47 4.06 1.61
N HIS A 18 -9.35 4.16 0.62
CA HIS A 18 -10.62 4.87 0.73
C HIS A 18 -11.80 4.12 0.12
N ASP A 19 -13.00 4.65 0.33
CA ASP A 19 -14.25 3.99 -0.02
C ASP A 19 -14.67 4.19 -1.50
N ALA A 20 -13.87 3.67 -2.44
CA ALA A 20 -14.12 3.78 -3.89
C ALA A 20 -14.81 2.56 -4.54
N PHE A 21 -14.76 1.39 -3.90
CA PHE A 21 -15.05 0.11 -4.56
C PHE A 21 -16.44 -0.47 -4.20
N GLN A 22 -17.35 0.34 -3.66
CA GLN A 22 -18.68 -0.11 -3.22
C GLN A 22 -19.50 -0.79 -4.32
N TYR A 23 -19.47 -0.27 -5.56
CA TYR A 23 -20.18 -0.89 -6.69
C TYR A 23 -19.59 -2.26 -7.05
N PHE A 24 -18.26 -2.37 -7.06
CA PHE A 24 -17.55 -3.62 -7.27
C PHE A 24 -17.92 -4.64 -6.20
N GLY A 25 -17.90 -4.23 -4.93
CA GLY A 25 -18.30 -5.04 -3.80
C GLY A 25 -19.71 -5.59 -3.90
N ARG A 26 -20.68 -4.71 -4.16
CA ARG A 26 -22.09 -5.10 -4.33
C ARG A 26 -22.28 -6.07 -5.50
N HIS A 27 -21.60 -5.83 -6.62
CA HIS A 27 -21.76 -6.66 -7.80
C HIS A 27 -21.18 -8.07 -7.62
N TYR A 28 -20.05 -8.21 -6.91
CA TYR A 28 -19.37 -9.49 -6.72
C TYR A 28 -19.58 -10.15 -5.35
N GLY A 29 -20.37 -9.55 -4.46
CA GLY A 29 -20.58 -10.05 -3.11
C GLY A 29 -19.31 -10.02 -2.26
N ILE A 30 -18.52 -8.95 -2.39
CA ILE A 30 -17.31 -8.68 -1.60
C ILE A 30 -17.66 -7.58 -0.61
N ARG A 31 -17.32 -7.80 0.67
CA ARG A 31 -17.44 -6.76 1.71
C ARG A 31 -16.31 -5.76 1.54
N LEU A 32 -16.63 -4.47 1.64
CA LEU A 32 -15.65 -3.39 1.53
C LEU A 32 -15.35 -2.83 2.91
N GLU A 33 -14.08 -2.56 3.15
CA GLU A 33 -13.58 -1.82 4.30
C GLU A 33 -12.51 -0.85 3.85
N SER A 34 -12.45 0.30 4.49
CA SER A 34 -11.44 1.32 4.20
C SER A 34 -11.10 2.11 5.46
N ILE A 35 -9.91 2.73 5.44
CA ILE A 35 -9.47 3.64 6.50
C ILE A 35 -10.05 5.06 6.32
N LEU A 36 -10.32 5.47 5.08
CA LEU A 36 -10.97 6.72 4.73
C LEU A 36 -12.40 6.47 4.21
N GLY A 37 -13.26 7.47 4.34
CA GLY A 37 -14.59 7.47 3.71
C GLY A 37 -14.51 7.70 2.20
N THR A 38 -15.58 8.22 1.61
CA THR A 38 -15.63 8.51 0.16
C THR A 38 -14.82 9.74 -0.25
N SER A 39 -14.51 10.63 0.70
CA SER A 39 -13.63 11.78 0.48
C SER A 39 -12.22 11.44 0.97
N THR A 40 -11.24 11.77 0.14
CA THR A 40 -9.81 11.62 0.42
C THR A 40 -9.19 12.86 1.06
N ASP A 41 -9.96 13.94 1.22
CA ASP A 41 -9.54 15.16 1.94
C ASP A 41 -9.57 14.97 3.47
N ALA A 42 -10.27 13.93 3.94
CA ALA A 42 -10.37 13.60 5.35
C ALA A 42 -9.12 12.83 5.82
N GLU A 43 -8.75 13.03 7.09
CA GLU A 43 -7.73 12.20 7.74
C GLU A 43 -8.37 10.95 8.35
N ALA A 44 -7.64 9.82 8.29
CA ALA A 44 -8.08 8.58 8.91
C ALA A 44 -8.15 8.75 10.43
N GLN A 45 -9.30 8.40 11.02
CA GLN A 45 -9.45 8.46 12.47
C GLN A 45 -8.91 7.18 13.11
N THR A 46 -8.47 7.27 14.37
CA THR A 46 -8.05 6.08 15.14
C THR A 46 -9.13 4.99 15.16
N ALA A 47 -10.40 5.38 15.20
CA ALA A 47 -11.52 4.43 15.16
C ALA A 47 -11.60 3.65 13.83
N ASP A 48 -11.28 4.27 12.70
CA ASP A 48 -11.27 3.61 11.40
C ASP A 48 -10.13 2.60 11.30
N ILE A 49 -8.95 2.98 11.79
CA ILE A 49 -7.79 2.08 11.86
C ILE A 49 -8.10 0.87 12.74
N MET A 50 -8.67 1.09 13.93
CA MET A 50 -9.07 0.00 14.83
C MET A 50 -10.14 -0.91 14.21
N ARG A 51 -11.11 -0.35 13.48
CA ARG A 51 -12.12 -1.13 12.75
C ARG A 51 -11.46 -2.03 11.71
N VAL A 52 -10.57 -1.48 10.89
CA VAL A 52 -9.86 -2.24 9.85
C VAL A 52 -9.01 -3.35 10.46
N GLN A 53 -8.24 -3.07 11.52
CA GLN A 53 -7.44 -4.09 12.22
C GLN A 53 -8.31 -5.22 12.78
N LYS A 54 -9.45 -4.90 13.38
CA LYS A 54 -10.42 -5.89 13.86
C LYS A 54 -10.94 -6.77 12.72
N VAL A 55 -11.29 -6.18 11.58
CA VAL A 55 -11.77 -6.95 10.42
C VAL A 55 -10.69 -7.87 9.88
N ILE A 56 -9.43 -7.42 9.81
CA ILE A 56 -8.29 -8.28 9.40
C ILE A 56 -8.21 -9.51 10.31
N GLY A 57 -8.25 -9.32 11.64
CA GLY A 57 -8.21 -10.41 12.61
C GLY A 57 -9.40 -11.37 12.53
N GLU A 58 -10.62 -10.86 12.31
CA GLU A 58 -11.84 -11.68 12.24
C GLU A 58 -11.92 -12.52 10.96
N THR A 59 -11.51 -11.94 9.85
CA THR A 59 -11.67 -12.54 8.52
C THR A 59 -10.48 -13.42 8.16
N GLY A 60 -9.28 -13.08 8.64
CA GLY A 60 -8.04 -13.69 8.20
C GLY A 60 -7.79 -13.44 6.72
N VAL A 61 -8.15 -12.24 6.22
CA VAL A 61 -7.84 -11.85 4.84
C VAL A 61 -6.34 -11.94 4.59
N PRO A 62 -5.92 -12.47 3.43
CA PRO A 62 -4.50 -12.63 3.11
C PRO A 62 -3.82 -11.33 2.67
N ALA A 63 -4.58 -10.31 2.26
CA ALA A 63 -4.05 -9.08 1.70
C ALA A 63 -4.91 -7.83 1.95
N VAL A 64 -4.27 -6.66 1.93
CA VAL A 64 -4.87 -5.32 1.83
C VAL A 64 -4.31 -4.59 0.61
N PHE A 65 -4.99 -3.56 0.11
CA PHE A 65 -4.69 -2.98 -1.21
C PHE A 65 -4.47 -1.47 -1.14
N ILE A 66 -3.34 -1.01 -1.67
CA ILE A 66 -3.07 0.43 -1.79
C ILE A 66 -3.67 0.98 -3.09
N GLU A 67 -3.71 2.30 -3.22
CA GLU A 67 -4.32 2.98 -4.37
C GLU A 67 -3.35 3.97 -4.99
N SER A 68 -3.40 4.12 -6.31
CA SER A 68 -2.45 4.94 -7.08
C SER A 68 -2.43 6.42 -6.71
N THR A 69 -3.56 6.96 -6.23
CA THR A 69 -3.76 8.38 -5.93
C THR A 69 -3.65 8.73 -4.45
N ILE A 70 -3.45 7.73 -3.56
CA ILE A 70 -3.48 7.92 -2.11
C ILE A 70 -2.17 7.46 -1.49
N ASN A 71 -1.67 8.24 -0.52
CA ASN A 71 -0.47 7.91 0.22
C ASN A 71 -0.60 6.53 0.93
N PRO A 72 0.24 5.54 0.57
CA PRO A 72 0.06 4.16 1.02
C PRO A 72 0.53 3.91 2.47
N LYS A 73 1.23 4.86 3.10
CA LYS A 73 1.95 4.64 4.36
C LYS A 73 1.08 4.07 5.48
N GLN A 74 -0.14 4.59 5.64
CA GLN A 74 -1.03 4.15 6.71
C GLN A 74 -1.46 2.70 6.52
N LEU A 75 -1.86 2.32 5.30
CA LEU A 75 -2.29 0.96 5.00
C LEU A 75 -1.11 -0.02 5.05
N GLN A 76 0.10 0.41 4.64
CA GLN A 76 1.34 -0.37 4.79
C GLN A 76 1.70 -0.63 6.26
N GLN A 77 1.51 0.36 7.13
CA GLN A 77 1.72 0.18 8.56
C GLN A 77 0.72 -0.84 9.12
N ILE A 78 -0.57 -0.70 8.80
CA ILE A 78 -1.60 -1.67 9.20
C ILE A 78 -1.25 -3.08 8.69
N ALA A 79 -0.77 -3.20 7.46
CA ALA A 79 -0.37 -4.47 6.87
C ALA A 79 0.76 -5.13 7.67
N THR A 80 1.78 -4.35 8.00
CA THR A 80 2.94 -4.76 8.80
C THR A 80 2.51 -5.21 10.21
N ASP A 81 1.71 -4.40 10.89
CA ASP A 81 1.27 -4.67 12.27
C ASP A 81 0.43 -5.95 12.39
N ASN A 82 -0.33 -6.29 11.34
CA ASN A 82 -1.22 -7.44 11.30
C ASN A 82 -0.63 -8.64 10.53
N LYS A 83 0.61 -8.54 10.05
CA LYS A 83 1.28 -9.58 9.24
C LYS A 83 0.45 -10.02 8.03
N VAL A 84 -0.20 -9.07 7.37
CA VAL A 84 -0.99 -9.27 6.15
C VAL A 84 -0.25 -8.65 4.96
N LYS A 85 -0.39 -9.22 3.76
CA LYS A 85 0.36 -8.76 2.58
C LYS A 85 -0.25 -7.48 2.00
N ILE A 86 0.58 -6.70 1.30
CA ILE A 86 0.06 -5.75 0.30
C ILE A 86 -0.26 -6.56 -0.95
N GLY A 87 -1.54 -6.60 -1.33
CA GLY A 87 -2.07 -7.36 -2.45
C GLY A 87 -1.82 -6.73 -3.82
N GLY A 88 -1.31 -5.50 -3.83
CA GLY A 88 -1.02 -4.72 -5.04
C GLY A 88 -1.60 -3.31 -4.96
N GLU A 89 -1.36 -2.55 -6.03
CA GLU A 89 -1.91 -1.22 -6.24
C GLU A 89 -3.17 -1.29 -7.12
N LEU A 90 -4.22 -0.60 -6.70
CA LEU A 90 -5.49 -0.47 -7.40
C LEU A 90 -5.68 0.95 -7.94
N TYR A 91 -6.47 1.04 -9.00
CA TYR A 91 -6.82 2.29 -9.66
C TYR A 91 -8.29 2.63 -9.41
N SER A 92 -8.55 3.77 -8.78
CA SER A 92 -9.90 4.21 -8.40
C SER A 92 -10.25 5.54 -9.04
N ASP A 93 -9.52 6.60 -8.68
CA ASP A 93 -9.76 7.98 -9.13
C ASP A 93 -8.95 8.37 -10.38
N SER A 94 -8.07 7.49 -10.85
CA SER A 94 -7.26 7.70 -12.04
C SER A 94 -7.08 6.42 -12.84
N LEU A 95 -6.82 6.56 -14.13
CA LEU A 95 -6.27 5.48 -14.94
C LEU A 95 -4.79 5.26 -14.58
N GLY A 96 -4.24 4.13 -15.01
CA GLY A 96 -2.82 3.86 -14.88
C GLY A 96 -1.97 4.62 -15.89
N GLU A 97 -0.68 4.77 -15.57
CA GLU A 97 0.30 5.34 -16.49
C GLU A 97 0.55 4.42 -17.69
N LEU A 98 1.20 4.94 -18.73
CA LEU A 98 1.57 4.13 -19.90
C LEU A 98 2.48 2.95 -19.49
N GLY A 99 2.10 1.73 -19.86
CA GLY A 99 2.79 0.48 -19.50
C GLY A 99 2.35 -0.10 -18.15
N SER A 100 1.19 0.29 -17.64
CA SER A 100 0.58 -0.23 -16.39
C SER A 100 -0.42 -1.36 -16.62
N ASN A 101 -0.88 -1.58 -17.86
CA ASN A 101 -2.04 -2.43 -18.18
C ASN A 101 -3.35 -1.92 -17.53
N ALA A 102 -3.42 -0.61 -17.28
CA ALA A 102 -4.59 0.09 -16.75
C ALA A 102 -4.79 1.45 -17.47
N GLU A 103 -4.28 1.59 -18.69
CA GLU A 103 -4.27 2.84 -19.45
C GLU A 103 -5.66 3.27 -19.92
N THR A 104 -6.55 2.29 -20.13
CA THR A 104 -7.96 2.52 -20.44
C THR A 104 -8.85 2.08 -19.28
N TYR A 105 -10.09 2.59 -19.26
CA TYR A 105 -11.06 2.21 -18.23
C TYR A 105 -11.32 0.69 -18.17
N LEU A 106 -11.36 0.02 -19.33
CA LEU A 106 -11.58 -1.43 -19.38
C LEU A 106 -10.36 -2.18 -18.82
N GLU A 107 -9.16 -1.77 -19.19
CA GLU A 107 -7.91 -2.34 -18.68
C GLU A 107 -7.78 -2.10 -17.17
N MET A 108 -8.13 -0.91 -16.69
CA MET A 108 -8.18 -0.58 -15.27
C MET A 108 -9.13 -1.50 -14.48
N LEU A 109 -10.35 -1.74 -14.99
CA LEU A 109 -11.29 -2.67 -14.36
C LEU A 109 -10.76 -4.11 -14.36
N GLN A 110 -10.12 -4.53 -15.45
CA GLN A 110 -9.52 -5.86 -15.55
C GLN A 110 -8.35 -6.01 -14.57
N HIS A 111 -7.42 -5.05 -14.54
CA HIS A 111 -6.31 -4.98 -13.60
C HIS A 111 -6.81 -5.10 -12.16
N ASN A 112 -7.73 -4.24 -11.75
CA ASN A 112 -8.26 -4.25 -10.38
C ASN A 112 -8.89 -5.59 -10.02
N ALA A 113 -9.77 -6.12 -10.88
CA ALA A 113 -10.44 -7.39 -10.61
C ALA A 113 -9.45 -8.55 -10.48
N MET A 114 -8.42 -8.58 -11.33
CA MET A 114 -7.40 -9.61 -11.28
C MET A 114 -6.56 -9.46 -10.01
N THR A 115 -6.00 -8.28 -9.75
CA THR A 115 -5.20 -7.99 -8.55
C THR A 115 -5.95 -8.38 -7.27
N ILE A 116 -7.22 -7.98 -7.15
CA ILE A 116 -8.09 -8.37 -6.01
C ILE A 116 -8.25 -9.89 -5.93
N SER A 117 -8.57 -10.54 -7.05
CA SER A 117 -8.79 -11.98 -7.08
C SER A 117 -7.56 -12.78 -6.66
N TYR A 118 -6.37 -12.47 -7.19
CA TYR A 118 -5.17 -13.24 -6.92
C TYR A 118 -4.73 -13.08 -5.47
N ALA A 119 -4.69 -11.83 -4.99
CA ALA A 119 -4.27 -11.55 -3.64
C ALA A 119 -5.22 -12.15 -2.59
N LEU A 120 -6.54 -12.10 -2.83
CA LEU A 120 -7.53 -12.63 -1.88
C LEU A 120 -7.71 -14.15 -1.90
N ARG A 121 -7.27 -14.86 -2.95
CA ARG A 121 -7.26 -16.34 -2.92
C ARG A 121 -6.20 -16.92 -1.97
N GLY A 122 -5.11 -16.18 -1.73
CA GLY A 122 -4.03 -16.58 -0.83
C GLY A 122 -3.14 -17.73 -1.33
N ASP A 123 -3.37 -18.24 -2.55
CA ASP A 123 -2.64 -19.35 -3.18
C ASP A 123 -1.89 -18.94 -4.47
N ALA A 124 -1.94 -17.67 -4.86
CA ALA A 124 -1.26 -17.16 -6.05
C ALA A 124 0.26 -17.22 -5.88
N THR A 125 0.97 -17.75 -6.88
CA THR A 125 2.43 -17.83 -6.84
C THR A 125 3.07 -16.46 -7.13
N GLU A 126 4.29 -16.25 -6.65
CA GLU A 126 5.04 -15.02 -6.95
C GLU A 126 5.27 -14.82 -8.44
N GLU A 127 5.39 -15.91 -9.20
CA GLU A 127 5.48 -15.89 -10.67
C GLU A 127 4.16 -15.47 -11.34
N GLU A 128 3.01 -15.93 -10.84
CA GLU A 128 1.70 -15.49 -11.33
C GLU A 128 1.45 -14.01 -11.04
N ILE A 129 1.93 -13.52 -9.90
CA ILE A 129 1.90 -12.10 -9.52
C ILE A 129 2.87 -11.30 -10.41
N ALA A 130 4.07 -11.82 -10.65
CA ALA A 130 5.11 -11.14 -11.42
C ALA A 130 4.82 -11.06 -12.92
N ALA A 131 4.32 -12.14 -13.51
CA ALA A 131 3.98 -12.23 -14.93
C ALA A 131 2.88 -11.25 -15.36
N ARG A 132 2.18 -10.62 -14.41
CA ARG A 132 1.03 -9.74 -14.66
C ARG A 132 1.29 -8.27 -14.36
N GLY A 133 2.53 -7.93 -14.02
CA GLY A 133 2.92 -6.55 -13.76
C GLY A 133 2.44 -6.00 -12.40
N ILE A 134 1.90 -6.85 -11.52
CA ILE A 134 1.50 -6.48 -10.15
C ILE A 134 2.75 -6.17 -9.29
N THR A 135 3.92 -6.69 -9.66
CA THR A 135 5.21 -6.60 -8.93
C THR A 135 5.93 -5.26 -8.97
N LYS A 136 5.66 -4.35 -9.92
CA LYS A 136 6.42 -3.08 -10.01
C LYS A 136 6.30 -2.23 -8.73
N THR A 137 5.25 -2.44 -7.95
CA THR A 137 5.05 -1.77 -6.67
C THR A 137 6.06 -2.24 -5.61
N ASN A 138 6.36 -3.54 -5.52
CA ASN A 138 7.29 -4.05 -4.50
C ASN A 138 8.74 -3.60 -4.78
N GLU A 139 9.17 -3.59 -6.04
CA GLU A 139 10.50 -3.07 -6.42
C GLU A 139 10.65 -1.57 -6.12
N LYS A 140 9.63 -0.75 -6.40
CA LYS A 140 9.61 0.67 -6.03
C LYS A 140 9.59 0.88 -4.51
N LEU A 141 8.93 0.00 -3.75
CA LEU A 141 8.85 0.08 -2.28
C LEU A 141 10.16 -0.32 -1.61
N GLU A 142 10.81 -1.37 -2.09
CA GLU A 142 12.15 -1.77 -1.64
C GLU A 142 13.18 -0.67 -1.92
N GLN A 143 13.16 -0.09 -3.13
CA GLN A 143 14.02 1.04 -3.50
C GLN A 143 13.72 2.32 -2.68
N ALA A 144 12.46 2.60 -2.38
CA ALA A 144 12.07 3.75 -1.55
C ALA A 144 12.52 3.56 -0.08
N GLN A 145 12.48 2.35 0.45
CA GLN A 145 13.00 2.03 1.79
C GLN A 145 14.54 2.09 1.84
N GLU A 146 15.23 1.65 0.79
CA GLU A 146 16.70 1.75 0.67
C GLU A 146 17.17 3.20 0.55
N SER A 147 16.44 4.05 -0.17
CA SER A 147 16.76 5.47 -0.34
C SER A 147 16.60 6.32 0.93
N ASN A 148 15.86 5.82 1.93
CA ASN A 148 15.78 6.40 3.27
C ASN A 148 16.97 6.01 4.19
N GLY A 149 17.97 5.30 3.66
CA GLY A 149 19.22 5.03 4.33
C GLY A 149 20.05 6.30 4.59
N MET A 150 20.53 6.43 5.82
CA MET A 150 21.38 7.49 6.38
C MET A 150 22.19 8.32 5.35
N ASN A 151 21.92 9.62 5.24
CA ASN A 151 22.68 10.54 4.41
C ASN A 151 24.04 10.87 5.05
N TRP A 152 25.09 10.15 4.63
CA TRP A 152 26.47 10.32 5.07
C TRP A 152 27.04 11.73 4.84
N GLY A 153 26.55 12.44 3.81
CA GLY A 153 26.92 13.84 3.59
C GLY A 153 26.41 14.76 4.70
N LEU A 154 25.17 14.53 5.16
CA LEU A 154 24.57 15.28 6.26
C LEU A 154 25.27 14.99 7.60
N LEU A 155 25.59 13.72 7.87
CA LEU A 155 26.39 13.34 9.04
C LEU A 155 27.80 13.94 9.03
N GLY A 156 28.45 13.99 7.85
CA GLY A 156 29.75 14.61 7.68
C GLY A 156 29.75 16.10 8.03
N ILE A 157 28.70 16.83 7.61
CA ILE A 157 28.52 18.25 7.95
C ILE A 157 28.30 18.43 9.46
N ILE A 158 27.45 17.59 10.07
CA ILE A 158 27.19 17.64 11.52
C ILE A 158 28.48 17.36 12.32
N ALA A 159 29.27 16.36 11.92
CA ALA A 159 30.53 16.03 12.57
C ALA A 159 31.57 17.16 12.45
N ALA A 160 31.66 17.80 11.28
CA ALA A 160 32.54 18.94 11.05
C ALA A 160 32.16 20.16 11.89
N LEU A 161 30.87 20.43 12.08
CA LEU A 161 30.37 21.51 12.95
C LEU A 161 30.68 21.25 14.43
N LEU A 162 30.51 20.01 14.90
CA LEU A 162 30.82 19.64 16.29
C LEU A 162 32.32 19.71 16.60
N LEU A 163 33.18 19.28 15.66
CA LEU A 163 34.64 19.35 15.82
C LEU A 163 35.18 20.78 15.65
N GLY A 164 34.62 21.55 14.71
CA GLY A 164 34.98 22.95 14.47
C GLY A 164 34.65 23.86 15.67
N GLY A 165 33.52 23.62 16.33
CA GLY A 165 33.16 24.33 17.58
C GLY A 165 34.14 24.08 18.72
N PHE A 166 34.66 22.86 18.85
CA PHE A 166 35.61 22.48 19.90
C PHE A 166 36.99 23.13 19.68
N GLY A 167 37.45 23.22 18.43
CA GLY A 167 38.70 23.89 18.06
C GLY A 167 38.67 25.42 18.28
N PHE A 168 37.52 26.05 18.01
CA PHE A 168 37.32 27.48 18.27
C PHE A 168 37.32 27.79 19.78
N MET A 169 36.70 26.93 20.59
CA MET A 169 36.66 27.08 22.04
C MET A 169 38.05 26.91 22.69
N TYR A 170 38.87 25.98 22.18
CA TYR A 170 40.22 25.73 22.70
C TYR A 170 41.20 26.88 22.40
N LYS A 171 41.02 27.59 21.27
CA LYS A 171 41.86 28.75 20.90
C LYS A 171 41.55 30.01 21.74
N LYS A 172 40.37 30.08 22.37
CA LYS A 172 39.97 31.21 23.24
C LYS A 172 40.45 31.05 24.70
N MET A 173 41.07 29.91 25.03
CA MET A 173 41.55 29.58 26.38
C MET A 173 43.09 29.65 26.53
N LYS A 174 43.80 30.26 25.57
CA LYS A 174 45.20 30.66 25.68
C LYS A 174 45.35 32.15 25.45
#